data_AF-A0A9R1WCX7-F1
#
_entry.id   AF-A0A9R1WCX7-F1
#
_cell.length_a   1.000
_cell.length_b   1.000
_cell.length_c   1.000
_cell.angle_alpha   90.00
_cell.angle_beta   90.00
_cell.angle_gamma   90.00
#
_symmetry.space_group_name_H-M   'P 1'
#
loop_
_entity.id
_entity.type
_entity.pdbx_description
1 polymer ?
#
loop_
_entity_poly.entity_id
_entity_poly.type
_entity_poly.pdbx_seq_one_letter_code
_entity_poly.pdbx_strand_id
1 'polypeptide(L)'
;MENMKYGEELVREFLFFRGFTNTLQSFERELATDIGKGFHKDKIFDLIFSVYIPKFQAENLISLLTFFKQCFSSSETILLATLSKLEISVLRYYIVHAVQSGRNDKVIEFFGVHGDDLLQRDHDWMSWFGRSRISRTLDWIPCFVSTSLGSGLMPCIFLLGTS
;
A
#
# COMPACT_ATOMS: atom_id res chain seq x y z
N MET A 1 8.65 -8.12 -18.71
CA MET A 1 10.10 -8.13 -18.41
C MET A 1 10.97 -8.02 -19.66
N GLU A 2 10.49 -8.40 -20.86
CA GLU A 2 11.20 -8.21 -22.15
C GLU A 2 11.40 -6.73 -22.51
N ASN A 3 10.41 -5.87 -22.24
CA ASN A 3 10.50 -4.43 -22.55
C ASN A 3 11.64 -3.70 -21.83
N MET A 4 12.02 -4.15 -20.63
CA MET A 4 13.12 -3.54 -19.86
C MET A 4 14.47 -3.92 -20.44
N LYS A 5 14.66 -5.20 -20.79
CA LYS A 5 15.89 -5.68 -21.45
C LYS A 5 16.09 -5.01 -22.81
N TYR A 6 15.00 -4.85 -23.56
CA TYR A 6 15.03 -4.12 -24.82
C TYR A 6 15.42 -2.65 -24.64
N GLY A 7 14.88 -1.98 -23.62
CA GLY A 7 15.30 -0.62 -23.26
C GLY A 7 16.78 -0.52 -22.88
N GLU A 8 17.29 -1.47 -22.10
CA GLU A 8 18.71 -1.55 -21.73
C GLU A 8 19.62 -1.77 -22.94
N GLU A 9 19.21 -2.61 -23.90
CA GLU A 9 19.92 -2.83 -25.16
C GLU A 9 19.97 -1.56 -26.02
N LEU A 10 18.85 -0.84 -26.15
CA LEU A 10 18.80 0.43 -26.89
C LEU A 10 19.73 1.49 -26.30
N VAL A 11 19.77 1.62 -24.97
CA VAL A 11 20.67 2.57 -24.29
C VAL A 11 22.13 2.16 -24.49
N ARG A 12 22.44 0.86 -24.43
CA ARG A 12 23.79 0.33 -24.67
C ARG A 12 24.26 0.63 -26.10
N GLU A 13 23.43 0.34 -27.09
CA GLU A 13 23.70 0.62 -28.50
C GLU A 13 23.90 2.12 -28.74
N PHE A 14 23.05 2.96 -28.18
CA PHE A 14 23.15 4.41 -28.30
C PHE A 14 24.49 4.95 -27.75
N LEU A 15 24.89 4.53 -26.54
CA LEU A 15 26.14 4.95 -25.92
C LEU A 15 27.37 4.45 -26.70
N PHE A 16 27.28 3.23 -27.25
CA PHE A 16 28.33 2.64 -28.07
C PHE A 16 28.52 3.40 -29.39
N PHE A 17 27.45 3.63 -30.17
CA PHE A 17 27.53 4.31 -31.46
C PHE A 17 27.99 5.76 -31.36
N ARG A 18 27.72 6.44 -30.24
CA ARG A 18 28.13 7.84 -30.06
C ARG A 18 29.57 8.01 -29.55
N GLY A 19 30.21 6.92 -29.13
CA GLY A 19 31.59 6.91 -28.62
C GLY A 19 31.71 7.24 -27.14
N PHE A 20 30.64 7.13 -26.35
CA PHE A 20 30.64 7.39 -24.91
C PHE A 20 31.13 6.16 -24.12
N THR A 21 32.33 5.67 -24.43
CA THR A 21 32.86 4.41 -23.89
C THR A 21 33.02 4.42 -22.37
N ASN A 22 33.45 5.55 -21.79
CA ASN A 22 33.54 5.73 -20.33
C ASN A 22 32.17 5.67 -19.65
N THR A 23 31.15 6.30 -20.24
CA THR A 23 29.77 6.28 -19.75
C THR A 23 29.16 4.90 -19.89
N LEU A 24 29.42 4.22 -21.01
CA LEU A 24 28.98 2.85 -21.25
C LEU A 24 29.55 1.88 -20.22
N GLN A 25 30.85 2.00 -19.91
CA GLN A 25 31.49 1.15 -18.90
C GLN A 25 30.93 1.38 -17.50
N SER A 26 30.65 2.64 -17.14
CA SER A 26 29.98 2.96 -15.86
C SER A 26 28.55 2.46 -15.82
N PHE A 27 27.80 2.62 -16.90
CA PHE A 27 26.45 2.09 -17.05
C PHE A 27 26.42 0.56 -16.90
N GLU A 28 27.31 -0.17 -17.58
CA GLU A 28 27.39 -1.63 -17.45
C GLU A 28 27.81 -2.09 -16.05
N ARG A 29 28.71 -1.34 -15.40
CA ARG A 29 29.12 -1.62 -14.01
C ARG A 29 27.95 -1.45 -13.04
N GLU A 30 27.17 -0.38 -13.21
CA GLU A 30 25.97 -0.11 -12.41
C GLU A 30 24.86 -1.14 -12.66
N LEU A 31 24.70 -1.57 -13.91
CA LEU A 31 23.74 -2.61 -14.31
C LEU A 31 24.15 -4.00 -13.79
N ALA A 32 25.45 -4.25 -13.64
CA ALA A 32 26.01 -5.46 -13.04
C ALA A 32 25.91 -5.48 -11.51
N THR A 33 25.83 -4.31 -10.84
CA THR A 33 25.66 -4.24 -9.37
C THR A 33 24.31 -4.75 -8.87
N ASP A 34 23.40 -5.19 -9.75
CA ASP A 34 22.18 -5.95 -9.42
C ASP A 34 21.17 -5.21 -8.50
N ILE A 35 21.45 -3.94 -8.15
CA ILE A 35 20.62 -3.10 -7.27
C ILE A 35 19.23 -2.88 -7.87
N GLY A 36 19.11 -2.82 -9.21
CA GLY A 36 17.84 -2.68 -9.92
C GLY A 36 17.16 -4.01 -10.30
N LYS A 37 17.93 -5.09 -10.51
CA LYS A 37 17.39 -6.43 -10.79
C LYS A 37 16.86 -7.11 -9.52
N GLY A 38 17.44 -6.72 -8.38
CA GLY A 38 17.09 -7.16 -7.05
C GLY A 38 16.12 -6.26 -6.31
N PHE A 39 15.03 -5.83 -6.95
CA PHE A 39 13.75 -5.71 -6.23
C PHE A 39 13.35 -7.15 -5.80
N HIS A 40 14.16 -7.75 -4.92
CA HIS A 40 13.98 -9.10 -4.42
C HIS A 40 12.61 -9.12 -3.79
N LYS A 41 11.70 -9.86 -4.41
CA LYS A 41 10.37 -10.15 -3.90
C LYS A 41 10.41 -10.43 -2.39
N ASP A 42 11.43 -11.16 -1.95
CA ASP A 42 11.66 -11.51 -0.55
C ASP A 42 12.01 -10.28 0.32
N LYS A 43 12.89 -9.38 -0.14
CA LYS A 43 13.25 -8.16 0.62
C LYS A 43 12.08 -7.18 0.78
N ILE A 44 11.16 -7.15 -0.18
CA ILE A 44 9.95 -6.32 -0.11
C ILE A 44 8.97 -6.89 0.91
N PHE A 45 8.73 -8.21 0.85
CA PHE A 45 7.89 -8.86 1.85
C PHE A 45 8.52 -8.75 3.24
N ASP A 46 9.85 -8.90 3.36
CA ASP A 46 10.58 -8.65 4.59
C ASP A 46 10.40 -7.20 5.07
N LEU A 47 10.47 -6.22 4.16
CA LEU A 47 10.25 -4.81 4.50
C LEU A 47 8.81 -4.57 5.00
N ILE A 48 7.81 -5.14 4.33
CA ILE A 48 6.40 -5.00 4.71
C ILE A 48 6.14 -5.68 6.07
N PHE A 49 6.48 -6.97 6.19
CA PHE A 49 6.13 -7.79 7.35
C PHE A 49 7.09 -7.68 8.53
N SER A 50 8.37 -7.35 8.31
CA SER A 50 9.37 -7.22 9.38
C SER A 50 9.63 -5.77 9.80
N VAL A 51 9.30 -4.78 8.96
CA VAL A 51 9.56 -3.35 9.27
C VAL A 51 8.27 -2.55 9.34
N TYR A 52 7.51 -2.44 8.25
CA TYR A 52 6.40 -1.49 8.18
C TYR A 52 5.22 -1.87 9.07
N ILE A 53 4.82 -3.14 9.09
CA ILE A 53 3.72 -3.60 9.95
C ILE A 53 4.12 -3.59 11.43
N PRO A 54 5.25 -4.18 11.86
CA PRO A 54 5.60 -4.23 13.28
C PRO A 54 5.93 -2.86 13.87
N LYS A 55 6.44 -1.92 13.07
CA LYS A 55 6.78 -0.55 13.51
C LYS A 55 5.65 0.46 13.28
N PHE A 56 4.47 0.03 12.86
CA PHE A 56 3.30 0.88 12.62
C PHE A 56 3.55 2.04 11.64
N GLN A 57 4.27 1.77 10.54
CA GLN A 57 4.61 2.76 9.51
C GLN A 57 3.61 2.73 8.35
N ALA A 58 2.38 3.17 8.61
CA ALA A 58 1.29 3.20 7.62
C ALA A 58 1.63 3.98 6.33
N GLU A 59 2.18 5.19 6.46
CA GLU A 59 2.51 6.05 5.31
C GLU A 59 3.49 5.36 4.35
N ASN A 60 4.55 4.76 4.89
CA ASN A 60 5.55 4.05 4.11
C ASN A 60 4.94 2.82 3.41
N LEU A 61 4.02 2.14 4.08
CA LEU A 61 3.32 0.98 3.53
C LEU A 61 2.42 1.37 2.35
N ILE A 62 1.60 2.42 2.51
CA ILE A 62 0.70 2.91 1.46
C ILE A 62 1.50 3.46 0.28
N SER A 63 2.56 4.21 0.54
CA SER A 63 3.46 4.73 -0.49
C SER A 63 4.07 3.60 -1.32
N LEU A 64 4.53 2.53 -0.66
CA LEU A 64 5.07 1.35 -1.34
C LEU A 64 4.01 0.63 -2.18
N LEU A 65 2.80 0.41 -1.65
CA LEU A 65 1.71 -0.26 -2.38
C LEU A 65 1.23 0.57 -3.58
N THR A 66 1.21 1.90 -3.44
CA THR A 66 0.89 2.84 -4.54
C THR A 66 1.97 2.80 -5.61
N PHE A 67 3.25 2.79 -5.22
CA PHE A 67 4.37 2.65 -6.15
C PHE A 67 4.25 1.36 -6.98
N PHE A 68 3.89 0.23 -6.34
CA PHE A 68 3.67 -1.00 -7.08
C PHE A 68 2.61 -0.85 -8.17
N LYS A 69 1.51 -0.15 -7.91
CA LYS A 69 0.47 0.09 -8.93
C LYS A 69 0.98 0.97 -10.08
N GLN A 70 1.83 1.95 -9.79
CA GLN A 70 2.39 2.87 -10.80
C GLN A 70 3.43 2.20 -11.70
N CYS A 71 4.09 1.14 -11.23
CA CYS A 71 5.07 0.38 -12.02
C CYS A 71 4.45 -0.40 -13.18
N PHE A 72 3.13 -0.66 -13.16
CA PHE A 72 2.46 -1.44 -14.20
C PHE A 72 1.67 -0.54 -15.15
N SER A 73 1.70 -0.88 -16.43
CA SER A 73 0.94 -0.18 -17.47
C SER A 73 -0.56 -0.48 -17.35
N SER A 74 -1.40 0.47 -17.77
CA SER A 74 -2.87 0.33 -17.76
C SER A 74 -3.40 -0.83 -18.62
N SER A 75 -2.58 -1.37 -19.53
CA SER A 75 -2.86 -2.57 -20.32
C SER A 75 -2.85 -3.87 -19.48
N GLU A 76 -2.23 -3.87 -18.30
CA GLU A 76 -2.09 -5.03 -17.43
C GLU A 76 -3.21 -5.11 -16.38
N THR A 77 -4.46 -5.04 -16.83
CA THR A 77 -5.66 -4.91 -15.98
C THR A 77 -5.80 -6.04 -14.95
N ILE A 78 -5.44 -7.28 -15.30
CA ILE A 78 -5.48 -8.44 -14.40
C ILE A 78 -4.44 -8.30 -13.27
N LEU A 79 -3.25 -7.79 -13.56
CA LEU A 79 -2.20 -7.58 -12.56
C LEU A 79 -2.56 -6.43 -11.63
N LEU A 80 -3.07 -5.33 -12.17
CA LEU A 80 -3.56 -4.20 -11.37
C LEU A 80 -4.73 -4.60 -10.44
N ALA A 81 -5.63 -5.47 -10.91
CA ALA A 81 -6.71 -6.00 -10.09
C ALA A 81 -6.16 -6.90 -8.95
N THR A 82 -5.18 -7.76 -9.25
CA THR A 82 -4.50 -8.60 -8.25
C THR A 82 -3.76 -7.75 -7.21
N LEU A 83 -3.04 -6.71 -7.64
CA LEU A 83 -2.34 -5.79 -6.75
C LEU A 83 -3.29 -5.00 -5.85
N SER A 84 -4.46 -4.61 -6.36
CA SER A 84 -5.47 -3.94 -5.55
C SER A 84 -6.01 -4.86 -4.45
N LYS A 85 -6.25 -6.15 -4.77
CA LYS A 85 -6.61 -7.16 -3.75
C LYS A 85 -5.50 -7.34 -2.72
N LEU A 86 -4.24 -7.42 -3.16
CA LEU A 86 -3.09 -7.55 -2.28
C LEU A 86 -2.96 -6.35 -1.34
N GLU A 87 -3.08 -5.12 -1.86
CA GLU A 87 -3.07 -3.89 -1.07
C GLU A 87 -4.13 -3.94 0.03
N ILE A 88 -5.38 -4.25 -0.30
CA ILE A 88 -6.47 -4.36 0.68
C ILE A 88 -6.16 -5.42 1.74
N SER A 89 -5.67 -6.60 1.34
CA SER A 89 -5.30 -7.66 2.27
C SER A 89 -4.18 -7.25 3.23
N VAL A 90 -3.16 -6.54 2.74
CA VAL A 90 -2.02 -6.07 3.53
C VAL A 90 -2.46 -4.97 4.50
N LEU A 91 -3.30 -4.03 4.07
CA LEU A 91 -3.86 -2.98 4.93
C LEU A 91 -4.76 -3.55 6.03
N ARG A 92 -5.61 -4.55 5.71
CA ARG A 92 -6.41 -5.26 6.72
C ARG A 92 -5.53 -5.96 7.74
N TYR A 93 -4.46 -6.62 7.29
CA TYR A 93 -3.50 -7.26 8.18
C TYR A 93 -2.81 -6.25 9.11
N TYR A 94 -2.40 -5.08 8.59
CA TYR A 94 -1.84 -3.99 9.38
C TYR A 94 -2.78 -3.55 10.51
N ILE A 95 -4.06 -3.34 10.20
CA ILE A 95 -5.08 -2.94 11.19
C ILE A 95 -5.25 -4.02 12.27
N VAL A 96 -5.38 -5.29 11.86
CA VAL A 96 -5.50 -6.42 12.80
C VAL A 96 -4.27 -6.50 13.71
N HIS A 97 -3.06 -6.36 13.16
CA HIS A 97 -1.82 -6.37 13.94
C HIS A 97 -1.76 -5.21 14.94
N ALA A 98 -2.20 -4.01 14.55
CA ALA A 98 -2.24 -2.84 15.44
C ALA A 98 -3.23 -3.01 16.59
N VAL A 99 -4.42 -3.55 16.32
CA VAL A 99 -5.41 -3.88 17.36
C VAL A 99 -4.86 -4.95 18.31
N GLN A 100 -4.28 -6.04 17.78
CA GLN A 100 -3.68 -7.11 18.59
C GLN A 100 -2.52 -6.63 19.46
N SER A 101 -1.76 -5.63 18.99
CA SER A 101 -0.66 -5.02 19.73
C SER A 101 -1.11 -3.95 20.73
N GLY A 102 -2.42 -3.69 20.85
CA GLY A 102 -2.97 -2.65 21.72
C GLY A 102 -2.70 -1.22 21.25
N ARG A 103 -2.23 -1.03 20.01
CA ARG A 103 -1.89 0.26 19.39
C ARG A 103 -3.09 0.85 18.64
N ASN A 104 -4.18 1.05 19.36
CA ASN A 104 -5.40 1.65 18.80
C ASN A 104 -5.17 3.10 18.34
N ASP A 105 -4.18 3.80 18.92
CA ASP A 105 -3.72 5.12 18.48
C ASP A 105 -3.36 5.13 16.98
N LYS A 106 -2.62 4.10 16.54
CA LYS A 106 -2.17 3.97 15.15
C LYS A 106 -3.30 3.57 14.20
N VAL A 107 -4.33 2.88 14.70
CA VAL A 107 -5.53 2.55 13.92
C VAL A 107 -6.37 3.80 13.68
N ILE A 108 -6.55 4.62 14.71
CA ILE A 108 -7.28 5.90 14.62
C ILE A 108 -6.54 6.86 13.69
N GLU A 109 -5.20 6.98 13.82
CA GLU A 109 -4.37 7.79 12.92
C GLU A 109 -4.49 7.31 11.46
N PHE A 110 -4.39 6.00 11.23
CA PHE A 110 -4.55 5.41 9.90
C PHE A 110 -5.88 5.79 9.25
N PHE A 111 -6.99 5.61 9.97
CA PHE A 111 -8.30 5.95 9.44
C PHE A 111 -8.54 7.45 9.36
N GLY A 112 -7.89 8.25 10.19
CA GLY A 112 -8.00 9.72 10.16
C GLY A 112 -7.41 10.31 8.89
N VAL A 113 -6.34 9.69 8.37
CA VAL A 113 -5.66 10.15 7.15
C VAL A 113 -6.19 9.46 5.91
N HIS A 114 -6.43 8.14 5.97
CA HIS A 114 -6.71 7.32 4.78
C HIS A 114 -8.13 6.74 4.73
N GLY A 115 -8.95 6.98 5.75
CA GLY A 115 -10.30 6.39 5.87
C GLY A 115 -11.21 6.80 4.72
N ASP A 116 -11.28 8.08 4.39
CA ASP A 116 -12.17 8.59 3.33
C ASP A 116 -11.80 8.05 1.95
N ASP A 117 -10.51 7.94 1.64
CA ASP A 117 -10.02 7.39 0.37
C ASP A 117 -10.30 5.88 0.26
N LEU A 118 -10.13 5.13 1.37
CA LEU A 118 -10.44 3.70 1.40
C LEU A 118 -11.93 3.42 1.21
N LEU A 119 -12.80 4.25 1.80
CA LEU A 119 -14.26 4.11 1.69
C LEU A 119 -14.79 4.45 0.29
N GLN A 120 -14.16 5.40 -0.40
CA GLN A 120 -14.53 5.75 -1.77
C GLN A 120 -14.06 4.70 -2.80
N ARG A 121 -12.93 4.05 -2.55
CA ARG A 121 -12.33 3.12 -3.52
C ARG A 121 -12.93 1.71 -3.50
N ASP A 122 -13.41 1.23 -2.36
CA ASP A 122 -13.88 -0.15 -2.26
C ASP A 122 -15.01 -0.34 -1.23
N HIS A 123 -16.19 -0.70 -1.74
CA HIS A 123 -17.38 -1.02 -0.96
C HIS A 123 -17.19 -2.22 0.00
N ASP A 124 -16.19 -3.08 -0.22
CA ASP A 124 -15.90 -4.18 0.69
C ASP A 124 -15.38 -3.67 2.05
N TRP A 125 -14.75 -2.49 2.11
CA TRP A 125 -14.38 -1.88 3.39
C TRP A 125 -15.62 -1.51 4.22
N MET A 126 -16.66 -0.96 3.59
CA MET A 126 -17.96 -0.70 4.26
C MET A 126 -18.53 -1.98 4.87
N SER A 127 -18.46 -3.09 4.13
CA SER A 127 -18.90 -4.40 4.63
C SER A 127 -18.01 -4.94 5.75
N TRP A 128 -16.70 -4.69 5.70
CA TRP A 128 -15.75 -5.10 6.72
C TRP A 128 -15.95 -4.33 8.03
N PHE A 129 -16.21 -3.02 7.95
CA PHE A 129 -16.58 -2.21 9.12
C PHE A 129 -17.93 -2.62 9.71
N GLY A 130 -18.92 -3.00 8.87
CA GLY A 130 -20.21 -3.51 9.35
C GLY A 130 -20.19 -4.96 9.87
N ARG A 131 -19.28 -5.80 9.36
CA ARG A 131 -19.21 -7.25 9.67
C ARG A 131 -18.16 -7.59 10.73
N SER A 132 -17.23 -6.69 11.04
CA SER A 132 -16.23 -6.92 12.09
C SER A 132 -16.86 -6.86 13.47
N ARG A 133 -17.58 -7.93 13.83
CA ARG A 133 -17.76 -8.36 15.21
C ARG A 133 -16.38 -8.85 15.68
N ILE A 134 -15.49 -7.91 15.99
CA ILE A 134 -14.27 -8.11 16.79
C ILE A 134 -14.74 -8.67 18.12
N SER A 135 -14.86 -10.00 18.16
CA SER A 135 -15.25 -10.72 19.36
C SER A 135 -14.04 -10.72 20.28
N ARG A 136 -14.18 -9.95 21.36
CA ARG A 136 -13.38 -9.99 22.60
C ARG A 136 -11.96 -9.47 22.47
N THR A 137 -11.83 -8.16 22.31
CA THR A 137 -11.08 -7.29 23.24
C THR A 137 -11.11 -5.87 22.67
N LEU A 138 -11.45 -4.91 23.53
CA LEU A 138 -11.44 -3.45 23.32
C LEU A 138 -12.78 -2.84 22.87
N ASP A 139 -13.58 -2.46 23.87
CA ASP A 139 -14.73 -1.54 23.84
C ASP A 139 -14.40 -0.11 23.32
N TRP A 140 -13.36 0.10 22.54
CA TRP A 140 -12.91 1.45 22.15
C TRP A 140 -12.45 1.54 20.69
N ILE A 141 -13.41 1.61 19.78
CA ILE A 141 -13.38 2.67 18.75
C ILE A 141 -14.67 3.46 18.95
N PRO A 142 -14.73 4.40 19.91
CA PRO A 142 -15.86 5.29 19.98
C PRO A 142 -15.85 6.10 18.69
N CYS A 143 -16.99 6.10 18.01
CA CYS A 143 -17.40 7.29 17.27
C CYS A 143 -16.43 7.76 16.17
N PHE A 144 -15.92 6.87 15.30
CA PHE A 144 -15.21 7.33 14.09
C PHE A 144 -16.13 8.11 13.13
N VAL A 145 -17.43 8.24 13.42
CA VAL A 145 -18.37 9.13 12.72
C VAL A 145 -19.19 9.96 13.70
N SER A 146 -18.59 10.82 14.52
CA SER A 146 -19.39 11.88 15.17
C SER A 146 -18.75 13.23 15.42
N THR A 147 -17.47 13.47 15.13
CA THR A 147 -16.95 14.83 15.33
C THR A 147 -15.82 15.22 14.38
N SER A 148 -16.09 15.27 13.07
CA SER A 148 -15.50 16.32 12.23
C SER A 148 -16.64 17.18 11.69
N LEU A 149 -16.77 18.33 12.32
CA LEU A 149 -17.75 19.37 12.06
C LEU A 149 -17.47 19.97 10.67
N GLY A 150 -18.44 19.96 9.76
CA GLY A 150 -18.39 20.86 8.59
C GLY A 150 -19.06 20.39 7.30
N SER A 151 -20.39 20.35 7.30
CA SER A 151 -21.30 20.44 6.14
C SER A 151 -21.20 19.37 5.02
N GLY A 152 -22.22 18.51 4.97
CA GLY A 152 -22.64 17.87 3.73
C GLY A 152 -23.16 16.45 3.86
N LEU A 153 -24.38 16.29 4.41
CA LEU A 153 -25.32 15.18 4.18
C LEU A 153 -24.72 13.75 4.03
N MET A 154 -24.78 12.97 5.12
CA MET A 154 -25.14 11.54 5.05
C MET A 154 -25.94 11.13 6.30
N PRO A 155 -27.13 10.53 6.14
CA PRO A 155 -28.03 10.22 7.25
C PRO A 155 -27.87 8.79 7.78
N CYS A 156 -28.24 8.64 9.06
CA CYS A 156 -28.69 7.42 9.75
C CYS A 156 -27.64 6.35 10.10
N ILE A 157 -27.30 6.26 11.39
CA ILE A 157 -27.77 5.20 12.31
C ILE A 157 -27.60 5.73 13.74
N PHE A 158 -28.67 6.36 14.24
CA PHE A 158 -29.02 6.34 15.65
C PHE A 158 -29.97 5.15 15.86
N LEU A 159 -30.07 4.67 17.12
CA LEU A 159 -30.81 3.52 17.67
C LEU A 159 -29.81 2.40 18.06
N LEU A 160 -29.64 2.02 19.31
CA LEU A 160 -30.36 2.29 20.55
C LEU A 160 -29.39 1.88 21.68
N GLY A 161 -29.08 2.81 22.59
CA GLY A 161 -28.79 2.41 23.96
C GLY A 161 -30.13 2.22 24.64
N THR A 162 -30.34 1.06 25.28
CA THR A 162 -30.98 0.93 26.59
C THR A 162 -30.96 -0.53 27.03
N SER A 163 -30.45 -0.70 28.25
CA SER A 163 -30.61 -1.81 29.20
C SER A 163 -29.71 -3.04 29.09
#